data_AF-A0A524JHK9-F1
#
_entry.id   AF-A0A524JHK9-F1
#
_cell.length_a   1.000
_cell.length_b   1.000
_cell.length_c   1.000
_cell.angle_alpha   90.00
_cell.angle_beta   90.00
_cell.angle_gamma   90.00
#
_symmetry.space_group_name_H-M   'P 1'
#
loop_
_entity.id
_entity.type
_entity.pdbx_description
1 polymer ?
#
loop_
_entity_poly.entity_id
_entity_poly.type
_entity_poly.pdbx_seq_one_letter_code
_entity_poly.pdbx_strand_id
1 'polypeptide(L)'
;MGTKAFFTKSWPTRLGYYIAKWAPPTLGRMIVGVLARVAVYLKPDLYWSSLDNFSHIYKNASAKELHRAVYKQIFNSLRCYYELFHNVGWGRRELKNFNPPVKIRPQTMTYVNEALASGRGLLIVGCHMSNFDLGGIGLSQYMPLPVQALSLASPPPGFEFFNKIRSFGHGIITPINTDNLRKAMTRLKQGG
;
A
#
# COMPACT_ATOMS: atom_id res chain seq x y z
N MET A 1 5.31 4.71 24.14
CA MET A 1 5.89 3.93 23.02
C MET A 1 5.47 4.61 21.72
N GLY A 2 6.41 5.08 20.89
CA GLY A 2 6.06 5.80 19.65
C GLY A 2 5.36 4.91 18.63
N THR A 3 4.49 5.49 17.80
CA THR A 3 3.73 4.78 16.76
C THR A 3 4.63 3.96 15.82
N LYS A 4 5.80 4.49 15.48
CA LYS A 4 6.80 3.81 14.65
C LYS A 4 7.27 2.49 15.28
N ALA A 5 7.56 2.48 16.59
CA ALA A 5 8.00 1.29 17.30
C ALA A 5 6.89 0.24 17.46
N PHE A 6 5.63 0.66 17.40
CA PHE A 6 4.49 -0.26 17.40
C PHE A 6 4.42 -1.03 16.08
N PHE A 7 4.55 -0.34 14.93
CA PHE A 7 4.47 -0.94 13.60
C PHE A 7 5.71 -1.76 13.18
N THR A 8 6.85 -1.62 13.86
CA THR A 8 8.03 -2.48 13.62
C THR A 8 7.80 -3.91 14.13
N LYS A 9 6.91 -4.09 15.11
CA LYS A 9 6.53 -5.41 15.63
C LYS A 9 5.62 -6.12 14.62
N SER A 10 5.74 -7.45 14.53
CA SER A 10 4.93 -8.25 13.60
C SER A 10 3.51 -8.49 14.11
N TRP A 11 3.31 -8.57 15.44
CA TRP A 11 2.03 -8.98 16.03
C TRP A 11 0.88 -8.00 15.76
N PRO A 12 1.03 -6.65 15.78
CA PRO A 12 -0.11 -5.77 15.54
C PRO A 12 -0.63 -5.88 14.11
N THR A 13 0.30 -5.95 13.14
CA THR A 13 -0.03 -6.14 11.72
C THR A 13 -0.72 -7.48 11.50
N ARG A 14 -0.23 -8.55 12.14
CA ARG A 14 -0.85 -9.88 12.06
C ARG A 14 -2.24 -9.89 12.67
N LEU A 15 -2.41 -9.28 13.85
CA LEU A 15 -3.72 -9.17 14.49
C LEU A 15 -4.71 -8.40 13.59
N GLY A 16 -4.28 -7.25 13.05
CA GLY A 16 -5.07 -6.48 12.09
C GLY A 16 -5.43 -7.30 10.85
N TYR A 17 -4.49 -8.09 10.34
CA TYR A 17 -4.72 -9.01 9.23
C TYR A 17 -5.76 -10.07 9.55
N TYR A 18 -5.67 -10.75 10.70
CA TYR A 18 -6.63 -11.77 11.10
C TYR A 18 -8.04 -11.19 11.32
N ILE A 19 -8.15 -10.03 11.97
CA ILE A 19 -9.44 -9.35 12.17
C ILE A 19 -10.04 -8.95 10.81
N ALA A 20 -9.27 -8.26 9.98
CA ALA A 20 -9.75 -7.76 8.69
C ALA A 20 -10.11 -8.87 7.70
N LYS A 21 -9.40 -10.01 7.75
CA LYS A 21 -9.73 -11.21 6.95
C LYS A 21 -11.19 -11.62 7.15
N TRP A 22 -11.68 -11.63 8.38
CA TRP A 22 -13.02 -12.14 8.70
C TRP A 22 -14.10 -11.07 8.83
N ALA A 23 -13.72 -9.81 9.11
CA ALA A 23 -14.68 -8.72 9.23
C ALA A 23 -15.34 -8.40 7.87
N PRO A 24 -16.69 -8.38 7.76
CA PRO A 24 -17.38 -7.92 6.56
C PRO A 24 -17.14 -6.42 6.28
N PRO A 25 -17.32 -5.94 5.04
CA PRO A 25 -17.07 -4.55 4.65
C PRO A 25 -17.73 -3.47 5.52
N THR A 26 -18.98 -3.69 5.93
CA THR A 26 -19.72 -2.77 6.79
C THR A 26 -19.09 -2.67 8.18
N LEU A 27 -18.82 -3.82 8.79
CA LEU A 27 -18.16 -3.91 10.11
C LEU A 27 -16.73 -3.37 10.05
N GLY A 28 -15.95 -3.74 9.02
CA GLY A 28 -14.60 -3.25 8.82
C GLY A 28 -14.54 -1.72 8.70
N ARG A 29 -15.47 -1.12 7.94
CA ARG A 29 -15.58 0.35 7.84
C ARG A 29 -15.94 1.00 9.18
N MET A 30 -16.83 0.39 9.96
CA MET A 30 -17.18 0.89 11.29
C MET A 30 -15.97 0.86 12.24
N ILE A 31 -15.27 -0.27 12.30
CA ILE A 31 -14.05 -0.43 13.12
C ILE A 31 -13.01 0.62 12.72
N VAL A 32 -12.75 0.79 11.42
CA VAL A 32 -11.83 1.82 10.91
C VAL A 32 -12.25 3.22 11.33
N GLY A 33 -13.55 3.54 11.28
CA GLY A 33 -14.08 4.83 11.73
C GLY A 33 -13.83 5.10 13.20
N VAL A 34 -14.05 4.10 14.06
CA VAL A 34 -13.77 4.20 15.51
C VAL A 34 -12.28 4.40 15.75
N LEU A 35 -11.42 3.57 15.14
CA LEU A 35 -9.97 3.66 15.29
C LEU A 35 -9.42 5.02 14.82
N ALA A 36 -9.93 5.55 13.71
CA ALA A 36 -9.52 6.87 13.21
C ALA A 36 -9.90 8.01 14.18
N ARG A 37 -11.11 7.95 14.77
CA ARG A 37 -11.54 8.93 15.79
C ARG A 37 -10.68 8.85 17.04
N VAL A 38 -10.40 7.64 17.52
CA VAL A 38 -9.50 7.42 18.67
C VAL A 38 -8.10 7.97 18.37
N ALA A 39 -7.54 7.69 17.20
CA ALA A 39 -6.23 8.20 16.81
C ALA A 39 -6.17 9.74 16.76
N VAL A 40 -7.20 10.39 16.21
CA VAL A 40 -7.30 11.86 16.19
C VAL A 40 -7.54 12.46 17.57
N TYR A 41 -8.25 11.75 18.45
CA TYR A 41 -8.47 12.17 19.84
C TYR A 41 -7.18 12.10 20.66
N LEU A 42 -6.44 10.99 20.55
CA LEU A 42 -5.19 10.77 21.28
C LEU A 42 -4.00 11.59 20.75
N LYS A 43 -4.09 12.11 19.52
CA LYS A 43 -3.06 12.94 18.86
C LYS A 43 -1.63 12.39 19.00
N PRO A 44 -1.37 11.13 18.61
CA PRO A 44 -0.02 10.57 18.65
C PRO A 44 0.91 11.27 17.65
N ASP A 45 2.21 11.01 17.67
CA ASP A 45 3.20 11.63 16.76
C ASP A 45 2.78 11.63 15.29
N LEU A 46 2.17 10.52 14.82
CA LEU A 46 1.65 10.40 13.45
C LEU A 46 0.64 11.51 13.10
N TYR A 47 -0.21 11.90 14.04
CA TYR A 47 -1.19 12.97 13.86
C TYR A 47 -0.50 14.31 13.63
N TRP A 48 0.48 14.63 14.47
CA TRP A 48 1.21 15.91 14.39
C TRP A 48 2.08 15.97 13.13
N SER A 49 2.78 14.89 12.78
CA SER A 49 3.51 14.81 11.50
C SER A 49 2.59 14.96 10.29
N SER A 50 1.37 14.40 10.35
CA SER A 50 0.40 14.56 9.26
C SER A 50 -0.12 15.99 9.17
N LEU A 51 -0.35 16.65 10.31
CA LEU A 51 -0.78 18.04 10.37
C LEU A 51 0.28 18.98 9.79
N ASP A 52 1.54 18.77 10.18
CA ASP A 52 2.70 19.50 9.67
C ASP A 52 2.82 19.36 8.15
N ASN A 53 2.80 18.12 7.64
CA ASN A 53 2.80 17.85 6.19
C ASN A 53 1.65 18.57 5.46
N PHE A 54 0.44 18.54 6.01
CA PHE A 54 -0.69 19.22 5.37
C PHE A 54 -0.58 20.75 5.41
N SER A 55 0.07 21.34 6.42
CA SER A 55 0.27 22.79 6.47
C SER A 55 1.15 23.29 5.31
N HIS A 56 2.12 22.47 4.86
CA HIS A 56 2.96 22.78 3.70
C HIS A 56 2.24 22.60 2.36
N ILE A 57 1.27 21.68 2.28
CA ILE A 57 0.52 21.37 1.05
C ILE A 57 -0.65 22.34 0.89
N TYR A 58 -1.40 22.60 1.97
CA TYR A 58 -2.59 23.46 1.98
C TYR A 58 -2.28 24.84 2.56
N LYS A 59 -1.54 25.66 1.81
CA LYS A 59 -1.01 26.96 2.27
C LYS A 59 -2.06 27.93 2.84
N ASN A 60 -3.32 27.84 2.40
CA ASN A 60 -4.41 28.74 2.80
C ASN A 60 -5.54 28.05 3.57
N ALA A 61 -5.34 26.81 4.04
CA ALA A 61 -6.37 26.11 4.80
C ALA A 61 -6.47 26.64 6.23
N SER A 62 -7.70 26.77 6.71
CA SER A 62 -7.97 26.99 8.13
C SER A 62 -7.51 25.80 8.97
N ALA A 63 -7.26 26.04 10.27
CA ALA A 63 -6.93 24.97 11.21
C ALA A 63 -7.97 23.83 11.19
N LYS A 64 -9.26 24.16 11.09
CA LYS A 64 -10.36 23.19 11.01
C LYS A 64 -10.24 22.30 9.76
N GLU A 65 -9.86 22.86 8.62
CA GLU A 65 -9.66 22.11 7.38
C GLU A 65 -8.44 21.18 7.48
N LEU A 66 -7.33 21.66 8.05
CA LEU A 66 -6.14 20.84 8.28
C LEU A 66 -6.44 19.65 9.19
N HIS A 67 -7.12 19.87 10.32
CA HIS A 67 -7.52 18.78 11.22
C HIS A 67 -8.48 17.79 10.54
N ARG A 68 -9.40 18.28 9.71
CA ARG A 68 -10.30 17.43 8.92
C ARG A 68 -9.52 16.61 7.87
N ALA A 69 -8.49 17.19 7.26
CA ALA A 69 -7.60 16.49 6.33
C ALA A 69 -6.83 15.38 7.02
N VAL A 70 -6.27 15.63 8.21
CA VAL A 70 -5.59 14.62 9.04
C VAL A 70 -6.54 13.47 9.39
N TYR A 71 -7.77 13.77 9.84
CA TYR A 71 -8.77 12.73 10.10
C TYR A 71 -9.05 11.88 8.86
N LYS A 72 -9.29 12.52 7.70
CA LYS A 72 -9.55 11.81 6.45
C LYS A 72 -8.36 10.96 6.00
N GLN A 73 -7.14 11.44 6.16
CA GLN A 73 -5.93 10.69 5.85
C GLN A 73 -5.84 9.44 6.72
N ILE A 74 -5.92 9.58 8.04
CA ILE A 74 -5.84 8.45 8.98
C ILE A 74 -6.95 7.42 8.69
N PHE A 75 -8.19 7.89 8.52
CA PHE A 75 -9.32 7.04 8.14
C PHE A 75 -9.06 6.27 6.85
N ASN A 76 -8.59 6.95 5.80
CA ASN A 76 -8.32 6.33 4.51
C ASN A 76 -7.14 5.36 4.60
N SER A 77 -6.06 5.67 5.32
CA SER A 77 -4.94 4.75 5.53
C SER A 77 -5.37 3.47 6.25
N LEU A 78 -6.14 3.59 7.34
CA LEU A 78 -6.69 2.43 8.05
C LEU A 78 -7.64 1.62 7.17
N ARG A 79 -8.47 2.29 6.37
CA ARG A 79 -9.33 1.64 5.38
C ARG A 79 -8.53 0.88 4.33
N CYS A 80 -7.42 1.44 3.83
CA CYS A 80 -6.56 0.79 2.85
C CYS A 80 -5.95 -0.50 3.42
N TYR A 81 -5.48 -0.49 4.67
CA TYR A 81 -4.99 -1.70 5.33
C TYR A 81 -6.10 -2.74 5.53
N TYR A 82 -7.29 -2.32 5.95
CA TYR A 82 -8.44 -3.21 6.04
C TYR A 82 -8.74 -3.88 4.68
N GLU A 83 -8.87 -3.09 3.61
CA GLU A 83 -9.16 -3.60 2.26
C GLU A 83 -8.04 -4.53 1.77
N LEU A 84 -6.77 -4.19 2.00
CA LEU A 84 -5.64 -5.05 1.65
C LEU A 84 -5.76 -6.42 2.33
N PHE A 85 -5.91 -6.42 3.65
CA PHE A 85 -5.96 -7.65 4.44
C PHE A 85 -7.22 -8.47 4.18
N HIS A 86 -8.37 -7.81 3.99
CA HIS A 86 -9.62 -8.46 3.67
C HIS A 86 -9.54 -9.18 2.31
N ASN A 87 -8.93 -8.55 1.31
CA ASN A 87 -8.82 -9.15 -0.02
C ASN A 87 -7.79 -10.28 -0.08
N VAL A 88 -6.60 -10.06 0.48
CA VAL A 88 -5.52 -11.07 0.45
C VAL A 88 -5.77 -12.20 1.45
N GLY A 89 -6.48 -11.93 2.55
CA GLY A 89 -6.70 -12.89 3.64
C GLY A 89 -7.42 -14.18 3.23
N TRP A 90 -8.24 -14.09 2.18
CA TRP A 90 -8.97 -15.22 1.59
C TRP A 90 -8.22 -15.91 0.45
N GLY A 91 -7.03 -15.44 0.09
CA GLY A 91 -6.29 -15.97 -1.05
C GLY A 91 -7.00 -15.76 -2.39
N ARG A 92 -7.94 -14.80 -2.47
CA ARG A 92 -8.63 -14.47 -3.72
C ARG A 92 -7.59 -14.01 -4.72
N ARG A 93 -7.52 -14.64 -5.89
CA ARG A 93 -6.57 -14.27 -6.95
C ARG A 93 -7.22 -13.49 -8.08
N GLU A 94 -8.53 -13.55 -8.22
CA GLU A 94 -9.22 -12.80 -9.27
C GLU A 94 -9.53 -11.38 -8.81
N LEU A 95 -8.98 -10.38 -9.51
CA LEU A 95 -9.13 -8.96 -9.17
C LEU A 95 -10.59 -8.48 -9.15
N LYS A 96 -11.45 -9.06 -9.98
CA LYS A 96 -12.89 -8.77 -9.98
C LYS A 96 -13.60 -9.18 -8.68
N ASN A 97 -13.03 -10.14 -7.95
CA ASN A 97 -13.56 -10.63 -6.68
C ASN A 97 -13.00 -9.86 -5.47
N PHE A 98 -12.14 -8.87 -5.72
CA PHE A 98 -11.69 -7.98 -4.68
C PHE A 98 -12.83 -7.01 -4.31
N ASN A 99 -12.83 -6.57 -3.06
CA ASN A 99 -13.73 -5.56 -2.56
C ASN A 99 -12.93 -4.42 -1.89
N PRO A 100 -12.80 -3.25 -2.55
CA PRO A 100 -13.29 -2.95 -3.90
C PRO A 100 -12.50 -3.69 -5.00
N PRO A 101 -13.09 -3.91 -6.19
CA PRO A 101 -12.38 -4.52 -7.31
C PRO A 101 -11.28 -3.58 -7.80
N VAL A 102 -10.12 -4.14 -8.15
CA VAL A 102 -9.03 -3.39 -8.77
C VAL A 102 -9.21 -3.43 -10.29
N LYS A 103 -9.24 -2.25 -10.92
CA LYS A 103 -9.39 -2.10 -12.37
C LYS A 103 -8.30 -1.16 -12.88
N ILE A 104 -7.61 -1.57 -13.94
CA ILE A 104 -6.75 -0.69 -14.71
C ILE A 104 -7.56 -0.08 -15.84
N ARG A 105 -7.40 1.23 -16.06
CA ARG A 105 -8.07 1.92 -17.18
C ARG A 105 -7.48 1.42 -18.50
N PRO A 106 -8.29 1.22 -19.55
CA PRO A 106 -7.79 0.78 -20.86
C PRO A 106 -6.62 1.65 -21.38
N GLN A 107 -6.71 2.97 -21.19
CA GLN A 107 -5.65 3.91 -21.58
C GLN A 107 -4.32 3.63 -20.87
N THR A 108 -4.35 3.22 -19.60
CA THR A 108 -3.13 2.83 -18.87
C THR A 108 -2.52 1.57 -19.46
N MET A 109 -3.34 0.61 -19.90
CA MET A 109 -2.82 -0.60 -20.56
C MET A 109 -2.24 -0.31 -21.93
N THR A 110 -2.73 0.69 -22.65
CA THR A 110 -2.09 1.16 -23.90
C THR A 110 -0.63 1.56 -23.66
N TYR A 111 -0.37 2.42 -22.66
CA TYR A 111 0.99 2.84 -22.32
C TYR A 111 1.88 1.68 -21.85
N VAL A 112 1.31 0.74 -21.09
CA VAL A 112 2.03 -0.48 -20.67
C VAL A 112 2.44 -1.29 -21.90
N ASN A 113 1.51 -1.54 -22.83
CA ASN A 113 1.78 -2.33 -24.02
C ASN A 113 2.81 -1.66 -24.93
N GLU A 114 2.73 -0.33 -25.12
CA GLU A 114 3.71 0.44 -25.88
C GLU A 114 5.11 0.37 -25.25
N ALA A 115 5.19 0.51 -23.92
CA ALA A 115 6.47 0.42 -23.21
C ALA A 115 7.09 -0.98 -23.35
N LEU A 116 6.30 -2.03 -23.18
CA LEU A 116 6.75 -3.42 -23.34
C LEU A 116 7.17 -3.72 -24.79
N ALA A 117 6.40 -3.25 -25.78
CA ALA A 117 6.72 -3.42 -27.20
C ALA A 117 8.05 -2.75 -27.59
N SER A 118 8.50 -1.73 -26.86
CA SER A 118 9.81 -1.11 -27.10
C SER A 118 11.00 -2.01 -26.74
N GLY A 119 10.78 -3.06 -25.95
CA GLY A 119 11.85 -3.98 -25.50
C GLY A 119 12.85 -3.38 -24.50
N ARG A 120 12.63 -2.13 -24.04
CA ARG A 120 13.56 -1.41 -23.14
C ARG A 120 13.29 -1.61 -21.65
N GLY A 121 12.32 -2.47 -21.32
CA GLY A 121 11.81 -2.69 -19.97
C GLY A 121 10.81 -1.63 -19.54
N LEU A 122 10.10 -1.91 -18.44
CA LEU A 122 9.06 -1.04 -17.89
C LEU A 122 9.37 -0.66 -16.44
N LEU A 123 9.71 0.62 -16.22
CA LEU A 123 9.79 1.19 -14.89
C LEU A 123 8.46 1.85 -14.51
N ILE A 124 7.79 1.30 -13.49
CA ILE A 124 6.56 1.87 -12.94
C ILE A 124 6.92 2.70 -11.70
N VAL A 125 6.63 3.99 -11.76
CA VAL A 125 6.86 4.93 -10.65
C VAL A 125 5.52 5.27 -10.01
N GLY A 126 5.45 5.13 -8.69
CA GLY A 126 4.25 5.43 -7.91
C GLY A 126 4.57 6.21 -6.64
N CYS A 127 3.64 7.05 -6.23
CA CYS A 127 3.68 7.73 -4.93
C CYS A 127 3.00 6.86 -3.86
N HIS A 128 3.38 7.04 -2.59
CA HIS A 128 2.71 6.40 -1.45
C HIS A 128 1.36 7.08 -1.20
N MET A 129 0.39 6.77 -2.06
CA MET A 129 -0.95 7.37 -2.05
C MET A 129 -2.01 6.28 -2.13
N SER A 130 -3.11 6.47 -1.37
CA SER A 130 -4.24 5.55 -1.36
C SER A 130 -3.80 4.11 -1.03
N ASN A 131 -4.54 3.11 -1.54
CA ASN A 131 -4.25 1.70 -1.34
C ASN A 131 -3.20 1.20 -2.34
N PHE A 132 -1.98 1.76 -2.28
CA PHE A 132 -0.90 1.40 -3.21
C PHE A 132 -0.49 -0.07 -3.11
N ASP A 133 -0.66 -0.71 -1.94
CA ASP A 133 -0.38 -2.13 -1.75
C ASP A 133 -1.35 -3.00 -2.55
N LEU A 134 -2.66 -2.80 -2.37
CA LEU A 134 -3.68 -3.55 -3.12
C LEU A 134 -3.63 -3.20 -4.61
N GLY A 135 -3.37 -1.93 -4.93
CA GLY A 135 -3.18 -1.46 -6.30
C GLY A 135 -1.97 -2.10 -6.98
N GLY A 136 -0.84 -2.22 -6.26
CA GLY A 136 0.38 -2.87 -6.75
C GLY A 136 0.21 -4.38 -6.96
N ILE A 137 -0.46 -5.06 -6.02
CA ILE A 137 -0.87 -6.46 -6.18
C ILE A 137 -1.74 -6.61 -7.42
N GLY A 138 -2.75 -5.75 -7.58
CA GLY A 138 -3.62 -5.77 -8.75
C GLY A 138 -2.86 -5.53 -10.05
N LEU A 139 -2.02 -4.49 -10.08
CA LEU A 139 -1.18 -4.15 -11.21
C LEU A 139 -0.29 -5.32 -11.64
N SER A 140 0.37 -6.00 -10.69
CA SER A 140 1.23 -7.15 -10.97
C SER A 140 0.51 -8.27 -11.74
N GLN A 141 -0.79 -8.45 -11.50
CA GLN A 141 -1.58 -9.49 -12.16
C GLN A 141 -2.07 -9.09 -13.56
N TYR A 142 -2.04 -7.79 -13.90
CA TYR A 142 -2.28 -7.32 -15.25
C TYR A 142 -1.02 -7.33 -16.12
N MET A 143 0.17 -7.43 -15.50
CA MET A 143 1.42 -7.42 -16.24
C MET A 143 1.71 -8.82 -16.83
N PRO A 144 2.21 -8.90 -18.08
CA PRO A 144 2.56 -10.17 -18.70
C PRO A 144 3.83 -10.79 -18.09
N LEU A 145 4.66 -9.98 -17.43
CA LEU A 145 5.88 -10.40 -16.74
C LEU A 145 5.79 -10.12 -15.24
N PRO A 146 6.47 -10.91 -14.38
CA PRO A 146 6.51 -10.65 -12.95
C PRO A 146 7.09 -9.27 -12.64
N VAL A 147 6.38 -8.49 -11.83
CA VAL A 147 6.81 -7.14 -11.42
C VAL A 147 7.73 -7.24 -10.21
N GLN A 148 8.97 -6.77 -10.32
CA GLN A 148 9.86 -6.65 -9.17
C GLN A 148 9.66 -5.30 -8.47
N ALA A 149 9.48 -5.31 -7.15
CA ALA A 149 9.55 -4.12 -6.31
C ALA A 149 10.64 -4.26 -5.25
N LEU A 150 11.33 -3.14 -4.99
CA LEU A 150 12.33 -3.03 -3.95
C LEU A 150 11.67 -2.56 -2.64
N SER A 151 11.95 -3.27 -1.54
CA SER A 151 11.49 -2.95 -0.19
C SER A 151 12.64 -2.43 0.68
N LEU A 152 12.39 -2.15 1.96
CA LEU A 152 13.42 -1.72 2.91
C LEU A 152 14.61 -2.69 2.94
N ALA A 153 15.82 -2.16 3.13
CA ALA A 153 17.07 -2.94 3.09
C ALA A 153 17.13 -4.02 4.19
N SER A 154 16.69 -3.65 5.39
CA SER A 154 16.58 -4.54 6.55
C SER A 154 15.17 -4.38 7.12
N PRO A 155 14.17 -5.05 6.51
CA PRO A 155 12.78 -4.86 6.91
C PRO A 155 12.59 -5.40 8.34
N PRO A 156 12.05 -4.62 9.28
CA PRO A 156 11.70 -5.16 10.59
C PRO A 156 10.54 -6.17 10.46
N PRO A 157 10.27 -7.00 11.48
CA PRO A 157 9.31 -8.12 11.38
C PRO A 157 7.91 -7.75 10.88
N GLY A 158 7.40 -6.56 11.21
CA GLY A 158 6.14 -6.06 10.68
C GLY A 158 6.18 -5.85 9.15
N PHE A 159 7.30 -5.36 8.63
CA PHE A 159 7.50 -5.11 7.20
C PHE A 159 7.82 -6.38 6.43
N GLU A 160 8.49 -7.36 7.03
CA GLU A 160 8.63 -8.70 6.43
C GLU A 160 7.27 -9.34 6.14
N PHE A 161 6.34 -9.20 7.09
CA PHE A 161 4.98 -9.68 6.89
C PHE A 161 4.25 -8.94 5.77
N PHE A 162 4.40 -7.62 5.67
CA PHE A 162 3.90 -6.85 4.52
C PHE A 162 4.55 -7.30 3.21
N ASN A 163 5.86 -7.53 3.17
CA ASN A 163 6.54 -8.01 1.97
C ASN A 163 5.97 -9.36 1.50
N LYS A 164 5.69 -10.28 2.44
CA LYS A 164 5.01 -11.55 2.12
C LYS A 164 3.60 -11.34 1.54
N ILE A 165 2.84 -10.39 2.09
CA ILE A 165 1.51 -10.02 1.56
C ILE A 165 1.63 -9.40 0.16
N ARG A 166 2.61 -8.51 -0.06
CA ARG A 166 2.85 -7.82 -1.34
C ARG A 166 3.31 -8.76 -2.45
N SER A 167 3.95 -9.87 -2.11
CA SER A 167 4.26 -10.96 -3.05
C SER A 167 3.03 -11.78 -3.45
N PHE A 168 1.84 -11.48 -2.92
CA PHE A 168 0.61 -12.12 -3.37
C PHE A 168 0.29 -11.70 -4.82
N GLY A 169 0.05 -12.68 -5.69
CA GLY A 169 -0.14 -12.46 -7.12
C GLY A 169 1.14 -12.78 -7.91
N HIS A 170 1.55 -11.86 -8.79
CA HIS A 170 2.70 -12.05 -9.69
C HIS A 170 3.89 -11.12 -9.33
N GLY A 171 3.87 -10.53 -8.13
CA GLY A 171 4.89 -9.59 -7.66
C GLY A 171 6.08 -10.28 -6.99
N ILE A 172 7.29 -9.80 -7.29
CA ILE A 172 8.54 -10.20 -6.63
C ILE A 172 8.97 -9.06 -5.71
N ILE A 173 9.01 -9.30 -4.40
CA ILE A 173 9.44 -8.29 -3.42
C ILE A 173 10.83 -8.63 -2.93
N THR A 174 11.77 -7.70 -3.10
CA THR A 174 13.18 -7.90 -2.72
C THR A 174 13.63 -6.75 -1.81
N PRO A 175 14.35 -7.00 -0.70
CA PRO A 175 14.99 -5.93 0.07
C PRO A 175 15.98 -5.16 -0.79
N ILE A 176 16.04 -3.83 -0.66
CA ILE A 176 17.02 -3.05 -1.39
C ILE A 176 18.43 -3.33 -0.86
N ASN A 177 19.28 -3.83 -1.75
CA ASN A 177 20.73 -3.96 -1.57
C ASN A 177 21.39 -3.92 -2.96
N THR A 178 22.71 -3.84 -3.02
CA THR A 178 23.44 -3.69 -4.28
C THR A 178 23.11 -4.81 -5.28
N ASP A 179 23.00 -6.05 -4.82
CA ASP A 179 22.75 -7.19 -5.70
C ASP A 179 21.32 -7.21 -6.25
N ASN A 180 20.32 -6.92 -5.41
CA ASN A 180 18.92 -6.84 -5.84
C ASN A 180 18.69 -5.64 -6.74
N LEU A 181 19.39 -4.53 -6.53
CA LEU A 181 19.36 -3.38 -7.43
C LEU A 181 19.98 -3.72 -8.80
N ARG A 182 21.14 -4.38 -8.81
CA ARG A 182 21.75 -4.87 -10.06
C ARG A 182 20.83 -5.83 -10.80
N LYS A 183 20.18 -6.76 -10.10
CA LYS A 183 19.18 -7.67 -10.68
C LYS A 183 18.00 -6.90 -11.28
N ALA A 184 17.47 -5.89 -10.60
CA ALA A 184 16.40 -5.04 -11.13
C ALA A 184 16.84 -4.29 -12.39
N MET A 185 18.06 -3.74 -12.41
CA MET A 185 18.61 -3.09 -13.60
C MET A 185 18.81 -4.06 -14.77
N THR A 186 19.29 -5.28 -14.51
CA THR A 186 19.44 -6.32 -15.53
C THR A 186 18.09 -6.72 -16.11
N ARG A 187 17.05 -6.88 -15.27
CA ARG A 187 15.68 -7.17 -15.73
C ARG A 187 15.19 -6.09 -16.68
N LEU A 188 15.32 -4.81 -16.32
CA LEU A 188 14.93 -3.69 -17.19
C LEU A 188 15.67 -3.74 -18.54
N LYS A 189 16.99 -3.96 -18.53
CA LYS A 189 17.80 -4.08 -19.76
C LYS A 189 17.38 -5.26 -20.65
N GLN A 190 16.76 -6.28 -20.07
CA GLN A 190 16.28 -7.48 -20.77
C GLN A 190 14.79 -7.38 -21.17
N GLY A 191 14.17 -6.21 -21.05
CA GLY A 191 12.77 -6.00 -21.44
C GLY A 191 11.74 -6.36 -20.36
N GLY A 192 12.19 -6.62 -19.12
CA GLY A 192 11.34 -6.97 -17.98
C GLY A 192 10.84 -5.80 -17.15
#